data_AF-A0A1C6E175-F1
#
_entry.id   AF-A0A1C6E175-F1
#
_cell.length_a   1.000
_cell.length_b   1.000
_cell.length_c   1.000
_cell.angle_alpha   90.00
_cell.angle_beta   90.00
_cell.angle_gamma   90.00
#
_symmetry.space_group_name_H-M   'P 1'
#
loop_
_entity.id
_entity.type
_entity.pdbx_description
1 polymer ?
#
loop_
_entity_poly.entity_id
_entity_poly.type
_entity_poly.pdbx_seq_one_letter_code
_entity_poly.pdbx_strand_id
1 'polypeptide(L)'
;MTIDLAQIKDNSMVRYGFKILLMREFDIHINETDVSRLIKAAGCIEIYDSLEEFLEKSSWKKDNPELCEKKYLLDNHICRYIQGKVWYFSRLRYENQM
;
A
#
# COMPACT_ATOMS: atom_id res chain seq x y z
N MET A 1 10.25 -4.44 12.76
CA MET A 1 9.34 -3.35 13.15
C MET A 1 7.99 -3.64 12.55
N THR A 2 6.94 -3.65 13.37
CA THR A 2 5.55 -3.84 12.93
C THR A 2 4.97 -2.49 12.56
N ILE A 3 4.40 -2.35 11.36
CA ILE A 3 3.71 -1.11 10.96
C ILE A 3 2.24 -1.29 11.25
N ASP A 4 1.78 -0.65 12.32
CA ASP A 4 0.35 -0.54 12.64
C ASP A 4 -0.16 0.81 12.13
N LEU A 5 -0.89 0.78 11.01
CA LEU A 5 -1.37 1.99 10.35
C LEU A 5 -2.34 2.80 11.24
N ALA A 6 -3.00 2.16 12.22
CA ALA A 6 -3.88 2.86 13.16
C ALA A 6 -3.11 3.86 14.04
N GLN A 7 -1.80 3.66 14.23
CA GLN A 7 -0.96 4.50 15.08
C GLN A 7 -0.28 5.66 14.32
N ILE A 8 -0.53 5.84 13.02
CA ILE A 8 0.11 6.90 12.21
C ILE A 8 -0.09 8.29 12.82
N LYS A 9 -1.26 8.56 13.40
CA LYS A 9 -1.57 9.87 13.98
C LYS A 9 -0.65 10.19 15.17
N ASP A 10 -0.45 9.22 16.07
CA ASP A 10 0.12 9.49 17.40
C ASP A 10 1.56 8.97 17.57
N ASN A 11 2.05 8.10 16.67
CA ASN A 11 3.36 7.45 16.79
C ASN A 11 4.35 7.87 15.68
N SER A 12 5.38 8.63 16.05
CA SER A 12 6.40 9.13 15.10
C SER A 12 7.26 8.04 14.47
N MET A 13 7.58 6.97 15.20
CA MET A 13 8.33 5.84 14.64
C MET A 13 7.50 5.10 13.59
N VAL A 14 6.20 4.92 13.84
CA VAL A 14 5.28 4.34 12.86
C VAL A 14 5.19 5.22 11.61
N ARG A 15 5.09 6.56 11.76
CA ARG A 15 5.12 7.48 10.60
C ARG A 15 6.41 7.36 9.80
N TYR A 16 7.55 7.32 10.47
CA TYR A 16 8.84 7.17 9.80
C TYR A 16 8.93 5.82 9.07
N GLY A 17 8.54 4.72 9.72
CA GLY A 17 8.49 3.40 9.11
C GLY A 17 7.55 3.34 7.90
N PHE A 18 6.36 3.94 8.02
CA PHE A 18 5.39 3.99 6.94
C PHE A 18 5.86 4.85 5.75
N LYS A 19 6.50 6.00 6.01
CA LYS A 19 7.16 6.80 4.96
C LYS A 19 8.17 5.96 4.18
N ILE A 20 9.06 5.24 4.87
CA ILE A 20 10.09 4.42 4.22
C ILE A 20 9.46 3.27 3.41
N LEU A 21 8.40 2.65 3.94
CA LEU A 21 7.63 1.63 3.22
C LEU A 21 7.02 2.21 1.92
N LEU A 22 6.31 3.33 2.01
CA LEU A 22 5.69 3.97 0.84
C LEU A 22 6.72 4.31 -0.25
N MET A 23 7.87 4.85 0.15
CA MET A 23 8.94 5.21 -0.77
C MET A 23 9.56 3.98 -1.45
N ARG A 24 9.90 2.94 -0.69
CA ARG A 24 10.63 1.78 -1.23
C ARG A 24 9.74 0.82 -2.00
N GLU A 25 8.54 0.61 -1.50
CA GLU A 25 7.66 -0.44 -1.99
C GLU A 25 6.72 0.04 -3.08
N PHE A 26 6.30 1.31 -2.99
CA PHE A 26 5.28 1.89 -3.86
C PHE A 26 5.71 3.17 -4.57
N ASP A 27 6.96 3.62 -4.40
CA ASP A 27 7.49 4.86 -5.00
C ASP A 27 6.68 6.13 -4.64
N ILE A 28 6.09 6.15 -3.44
CA ILE A 28 5.31 7.28 -2.93
C ILE A 28 6.14 8.07 -1.92
N HIS A 29 6.41 9.34 -2.24
CA HIS A 29 7.27 10.22 -1.45
C HIS A 29 6.43 11.19 -0.60
N ILE A 30 6.41 10.99 0.72
CA ILE A 30 5.71 11.85 1.69
C ILE A 30 6.68 12.19 2.82
N ASN A 31 6.65 13.43 3.31
CA ASN A 31 7.43 13.85 4.48
C ASN A 31 6.78 13.30 5.77
N GLU A 32 7.57 12.80 6.70
CA GLU A 32 7.10 12.23 7.98
C GLU A 32 6.39 13.23 8.88
N THR A 33 6.65 14.53 8.69
CA THR A 33 5.97 15.61 9.40
C THR A 33 4.60 15.96 8.79
N ASP A 34 4.32 15.53 7.56
CA ASP A 34 3.01 15.70 6.90
C ASP A 34 2.05 14.58 7.33
N VAL A 35 1.62 14.67 8.59
CA VAL A 35 0.75 13.67 9.23
C VAL A 35 -0.57 13.50 8.47
N SER A 36 -1.14 14.59 7.96
CA SER A 36 -2.42 14.54 7.22
C SER A 36 -2.28 13.72 5.94
N ARG A 37 -1.23 13.94 5.17
CA ARG A 37 -0.99 13.20 3.92
C ARG A 37 -0.61 11.75 4.18
N LEU A 38 0.11 11.45 5.27
CA LEU A 38 0.36 10.07 5.69
C LEU A 38 -0.93 9.34 6.08
N ILE A 39 -1.87 9.99 6.79
CA ILE A 39 -3.18 9.40 7.12
C ILE A 39 -3.98 9.10 5.84
N LYS A 40 -4.02 10.05 4.88
CA LYS A 40 -4.67 9.82 3.58
C LYS A 40 -4.04 8.64 2.83
N ALA A 41 -2.70 8.58 2.77
CA ALA A 41 -1.98 7.49 2.14
C ALA A 41 -2.25 6.13 2.81
N ALA A 42 -2.33 6.10 4.14
CA ALA A 42 -2.69 4.89 4.88
C ALA A 42 -4.11 4.40 4.55
N GLY A 43 -5.07 5.31 4.39
CA GLY A 43 -6.40 4.98 3.92
C GLY A 43 -6.45 4.41 2.49
N CYS A 44 -5.38 4.56 1.71
CA CYS A 44 -5.24 4.01 0.36
C CYS A 44 -4.53 2.64 0.34
N ILE A 45 -4.07 2.13 1.48
CA ILE A 45 -3.55 0.77 1.61
C ILE A 45 -4.73 -0.19 1.76
N GLU A 46 -4.69 -1.26 0.97
CA GLU A 46 -5.52 -2.45 1.15
C GLU A 46 -4.62 -3.62 1.51
N ILE A 47 -5.04 -4.41 2.50
CA ILE A 47 -4.27 -5.54 3.00
C ILE A 47 -5.11 -6.80 2.80
N TYR A 48 -4.51 -7.80 2.19
CA TYR A 48 -5.11 -9.11 1.90
C TYR A 48 -4.26 -10.23 2.49
N ASP A 49 -4.87 -11.36 2.80
CA ASP A 49 -4.23 -12.54 3.35
C ASP A 49 -3.39 -13.28 2.31
N SER A 50 -3.76 -13.20 1.03
CA SER A 50 -3.06 -13.87 -0.07
C SER A 50 -3.16 -13.10 -1.39
N LEU A 51 -2.37 -13.51 -2.39
CA LEU A 51 -2.49 -12.96 -3.76
C LEU A 51 -3.81 -13.36 -4.42
N GLU A 52 -4.35 -14.53 -4.08
CA GLU A 52 -5.65 -14.98 -4.57
C GLU A 52 -6.76 -14.07 -4.07
N GLU A 53 -6.77 -13.78 -2.76
CA GLU A 53 -7.74 -12.83 -2.18
C GLU A 53 -7.58 -11.43 -2.77
N PHE A 54 -6.35 -10.96 -2.98
CA PHE A 54 -6.10 -9.70 -3.68
C PHE A 54 -6.74 -9.71 -5.07
N LEU A 55 -6.52 -10.73 -5.90
CA LEU A 55 -7.07 -10.80 -7.25
C LEU A 55 -8.60 -10.94 -7.28
N GLU A 56 -9.20 -11.55 -6.26
CA GLU A 56 -10.65 -11.73 -6.16
C GLU A 56 -11.38 -10.49 -5.63
N LYS A 57 -10.83 -9.86 -4.60
CA LYS A 57 -11.49 -8.75 -3.88
C LYS A 57 -11.09 -7.38 -4.38
N SER A 58 -9.88 -7.24 -4.92
CA SER A 58 -9.54 -6.02 -5.65
C SER A 58 -10.23 -6.03 -7.02
N SER A 59 -10.37 -4.85 -7.63
CA SER A 59 -10.81 -4.76 -9.02
C SER A 59 -9.70 -5.08 -10.03
N TRP A 60 -8.49 -5.45 -9.57
CA TRP A 60 -7.32 -5.62 -10.44
C TRP A 60 -7.55 -6.61 -11.56
N LYS A 61 -8.03 -7.82 -11.24
CA LYS A 61 -8.27 -8.89 -12.23
C LYS A 61 -9.36 -8.52 -13.24
N LYS A 62 -10.35 -7.74 -12.81
CA LYS A 62 -11.42 -7.24 -13.69
C LYS A 62 -10.89 -6.21 -14.67
N ASP A 63 -10.05 -5.30 -14.19
CA ASP A 63 -9.54 -4.18 -14.98
C ASP A 63 -8.33 -4.57 -15.84
N ASN A 64 -7.56 -5.60 -15.42
CA ASN A 64 -6.31 -6.04 -16.05
C ASN A 64 -6.24 -7.59 -16.11
N PRO A 65 -7.13 -8.27 -16.85
CA PRO A 65 -7.26 -9.72 -16.82
C PRO A 65 -5.98 -10.46 -17.28
N GLU A 66 -5.19 -9.85 -18.15
CA GLU A 66 -3.90 -10.37 -18.64
C GLU A 66 -2.72 -10.10 -17.69
N LEU A 67 -2.88 -9.23 -16.68
CA LEU A 67 -1.81 -8.78 -15.78
C LEU A 67 -1.96 -9.34 -14.36
N CYS A 68 -2.42 -10.59 -14.25
CA CYS A 68 -2.70 -11.24 -12.96
C CYS A 68 -1.57 -12.16 -12.48
N GLU A 69 -0.52 -12.36 -13.28
CA GLU A 69 0.59 -13.23 -12.90
C GLU A 69 1.34 -12.69 -11.69
N LYS A 70 1.63 -13.55 -10.71
CA LYS A 70 2.39 -13.20 -9.50
C LYS A 70 3.68 -12.46 -9.82
N LYS A 71 4.44 -12.94 -10.82
CA LYS A 71 5.70 -12.32 -11.21
C LYS A 71 5.47 -10.89 -11.68
N TYR A 72 4.48 -10.65 -12.54
CA TYR A 72 4.15 -9.30 -13.01
C TYR A 72 3.75 -8.36 -11.86
N LEU A 73 2.85 -8.82 -10.99
CA LEU A 73 2.35 -8.03 -9.85
C LEU A 73 3.47 -7.60 -8.91
N LEU A 74 4.40 -8.52 -8.64
CA LEU A 74 5.54 -8.26 -7.78
C LEU A 74 6.61 -7.45 -8.51
N ASP A 75 7.03 -7.80 -9.72
CA ASP A 75 8.10 -7.08 -10.42
C ASP A 75 7.72 -5.61 -10.70
N ASN A 76 6.43 -5.32 -10.91
CA ASN A 76 5.95 -3.97 -11.22
C ASN A 76 5.45 -3.17 -10.01
N HIS A 77 5.74 -3.60 -8.78
CA HIS A 77 5.36 -2.85 -7.57
C HIS A 77 3.85 -2.63 -7.40
N ILE A 78 3.03 -3.50 -8.00
CA ILE A 78 1.57 -3.42 -7.88
C ILE A 78 1.17 -3.75 -6.43
N CYS A 79 1.63 -4.89 -5.91
CA CYS A 79 1.41 -5.28 -4.53
C CYS A 79 2.68 -5.90 -3.92
N ARG A 80 2.75 -5.96 -2.59
CA ARG A 80 3.95 -6.37 -1.85
C ARG A 80 3.62 -7.28 -0.68
N TYR A 81 4.47 -8.27 -0.46
CA TYR A 81 4.39 -9.07 0.76
C TYR A 81 5.05 -8.32 1.92
N ILE A 82 4.23 -7.86 2.85
CA ILE A 82 4.66 -7.11 4.03
C ILE A 82 4.01 -7.75 5.24
N GLN A 83 4.83 -8.14 6.23
CA GLN A 83 4.37 -8.80 7.46
C GLN A 83 3.50 -10.04 7.19
N GLY A 84 3.83 -10.82 6.15
CA GLY A 84 3.10 -12.04 5.78
C GLY A 84 1.76 -11.81 5.08
N LYS A 85 1.41 -10.56 4.75
CA LYS A 85 0.18 -10.18 4.05
C LYS A 85 0.52 -9.51 2.72
N VAL A 86 -0.43 -9.47 1.79
CA VAL A 86 -0.32 -8.74 0.53
C VAL A 86 -0.84 -7.32 0.73
N TRP A 87 0.03 -6.34 0.56
CA TRP A 87 -0.29 -4.93 0.65
C TRP A 87 -0.38 -4.36 -0.76
N TYR A 88 -1.47 -3.66 -1.05
CA TYR A 88 -1.71 -2.94 -2.29
C TYR A 88 -1.93 -1.47 -1.98
N PHE A 89 -1.25 -0.57 -2.70
CA PHE A 89 -1.48 0.87 -2.59
C PHE A 89 -2.34 1.34 -3.76
N SER A 90 -3.57 1.76 -3.47
CA SER A 90 -4.49 2.27 -4.50
C SER A 90 -4.11 3.70 -4.91
N ARG A 91 -3.27 3.81 -5.96
CA ARG A 91 -2.85 5.11 -6.52
C ARG A 91 -4.04 5.96 -6.98
N LEU A 92 -5.04 5.35 -7.62
CA LEU A 92 -6.26 6.03 -8.05
C LEU A 92 -7.00 6.69 -6.87
N ARG A 93 -7.15 5.98 -5.75
CA ARG A 93 -7.78 6.55 -4.55
C ARG A 93 -6.94 7.66 -3.95
N TYR A 94 -5.61 7.56 -4.01
CA TYR A 94 -4.71 8.56 -3.47
C TYR A 94 -4.72 9.86 -4.29
N GLU A 95 -4.68 9.75 -5.62
CA GLU A 95 -4.70 10.90 -6.53
C GLU A 95 -6.05 11.63 -6.49
N ASN A 96 -7.17 10.91 -6.37
CA ASN A 96 -8.51 11.51 -6.23
C ASN A 96 -8.75 12.22 -4.87
N GLN A 97 -7.84 12.07 -3.90
CA GLN A 97 -7.92 12.71 -2.58
C GLN A 97 -7.03 13.96 -2.44
N MET A 98 -6.25 14.28 -3.48
CA MET A 98 -5.45 15.51 -3.59
C MET A 98 -6.25 16.61 -4.28
#